data_AF-A0A926AL53-F1
#
_entry.id   AF-A0A926AL53-F1
#
_cell.length_a   1.000
_cell.length_b   1.000
_cell.length_c   1.000
_cell.angle_alpha   90.00
_cell.angle_beta   90.00
_cell.angle_gamma   90.00
#
_symmetry.space_group_name_H-M   'P 1'
#
loop_
_entity.id
_entity.type
_entity.pdbx_description
1 polymer ?
#
loop_
_entity_poly.entity_id
_entity_poly.type
_entity_poly.pdbx_seq_one_letter_code
_entity_poly.pdbx_strand_id
1 'polypeptide(L)'
;MSIRADESRTESRLASESPSKFARLRVHFIGIGGCGMSGLAAILLDSGAIVTGSEPKPNPQTFALSKRGANVSRDQMGELLSREVDLVVRTAAVPDTNREFLAAKAFGIRTIKYAELLGEIMAERFGVAVAGTHGKSTTTAMIAYALMQCGVDPSFVVGGTVPQLGGGSHSGTGASFVAEACEFDRSFHHLAPRVAIITNIEEDHLDCYKNIGEIVE
;
A
#
# COMPACT_ATOMS: atom_id res chain seq x y z
N MET A 1 13.14 -21.75 35.05
CA MET A 1 11.71 -21.64 34.72
C MET A 1 11.63 -21.16 33.29
N SER A 2 11.49 -22.09 32.33
CA SER A 2 11.50 -21.77 30.89
C SER A 2 10.10 -21.38 30.48
N ILE A 3 9.88 -20.10 30.22
CA ILE A 3 8.69 -19.62 29.51
C ILE A 3 8.96 -19.90 28.03
N ARG A 4 8.71 -21.12 27.58
CA ARG A 4 8.45 -21.35 26.16
C ARG A 4 7.03 -20.85 25.92
N ALA A 5 6.91 -19.59 25.53
CA ALA A 5 5.68 -19.15 24.89
C ALA A 5 5.49 -20.03 23.65
N ASP A 6 4.30 -20.58 23.50
CA ASP A 6 3.91 -21.37 22.35
C ASP A 6 3.80 -20.45 21.12
N GLU A 7 4.95 -20.15 20.51
CA GLU A 7 5.10 -19.27 19.33
C GLU A 7 4.18 -19.75 18.18
N SER A 8 3.97 -21.06 18.06
CA SER A 8 3.12 -21.68 17.04
C SER A 8 1.64 -21.32 17.16
N ARG A 9 1.16 -20.96 18.36
CA ARG A 9 -0.26 -20.62 18.60
C ARG A 9 -0.63 -19.18 18.28
N THR A 10 0.34 -18.27 18.18
CA THR A 10 0.08 -16.84 18.01
C THR A 10 -0.04 -16.45 16.54
N GLU A 11 0.80 -17.01 15.66
CA GLU A 11 0.73 -16.78 14.21
C GLU A 11 -0.53 -17.39 13.58
N SER A 12 -0.90 -18.61 14.03
CA SER A 12 -2.10 -19.33 13.58
C SER A 12 -3.41 -18.56 13.79
N ARG A 13 -3.44 -17.58 14.71
CA ARG A 13 -4.65 -16.78 14.98
C ARG A 13 -4.74 -15.49 14.16
N LEU A 14 -3.67 -15.12 13.46
CA LEU A 14 -3.59 -13.85 12.73
C LEU A 14 -3.64 -14.04 11.21
N ALA A 15 -3.18 -15.18 10.68
CA ALA A 15 -3.19 -15.43 9.25
C ALA A 15 -4.63 -15.43 8.69
N SER A 16 -4.90 -14.65 7.63
CA SER A 16 -6.18 -14.72 6.93
C SER A 16 -6.25 -16.06 6.18
N GLU A 17 -7.07 -17.00 6.66
CA GLU A 17 -7.26 -18.31 6.01
C GLU A 17 -7.97 -18.21 4.64
N SER A 18 -8.60 -17.07 4.35
CA SER A 18 -9.27 -16.82 3.08
C SER A 18 -8.34 -16.18 2.06
N PRO A 19 -8.38 -16.59 0.78
CA PRO A 19 -7.68 -15.90 -0.30
C PRO A 19 -8.06 -14.41 -0.33
N SER A 20 -7.09 -13.56 -0.64
CA SER A 20 -7.34 -12.12 -0.85
C SER A 20 -8.43 -11.92 -1.89
N LYS A 21 -9.31 -10.93 -1.70
CA LYS A 21 -10.33 -10.56 -2.71
C LYS A 21 -9.71 -10.08 -4.02
N PHE A 22 -8.43 -9.69 -3.98
CA PHE A 22 -7.67 -9.29 -5.16
C PHE A 22 -7.11 -10.49 -5.94
N ALA A 23 -7.18 -11.70 -5.40
CA ALA A 23 -6.72 -12.89 -6.09
C ALA A 23 -7.43 -13.01 -7.45
N ARG A 24 -6.64 -13.18 -8.52
CA ARG A 24 -7.07 -13.27 -9.93
C ARG A 24 -7.64 -11.98 -10.54
N LEU A 25 -7.73 -10.88 -9.79
CA LEU A 25 -8.09 -9.59 -10.38
C LEU A 25 -6.95 -9.05 -11.25
N ARG A 26 -7.31 -8.41 -12.35
CA ARG A 26 -6.41 -7.65 -13.22
C ARG A 26 -6.34 -6.22 -12.72
N VAL A 27 -5.22 -5.86 -12.11
CA VAL A 27 -5.02 -4.54 -11.52
C VAL A 27 -3.97 -3.77 -12.30
N HIS A 28 -4.31 -2.56 -12.73
CA HIS A 28 -3.42 -1.68 -13.46
C HIS A 28 -3.04 -0.45 -12.62
N PHE A 29 -1.74 -0.22 -12.44
CA PHE A 29 -1.22 0.91 -11.66
C PHE A 29 -0.69 2.02 -12.57
N ILE A 30 -1.21 3.23 -12.45
CA ILE A 30 -0.65 4.42 -13.09
C ILE A 30 0.40 5.04 -12.16
N GLY A 31 1.67 5.02 -12.56
CA GLY A 31 2.80 5.39 -11.69
C GLY A 31 3.21 4.26 -10.74
N ILE A 32 3.38 3.05 -11.28
CA ILE A 32 3.67 1.84 -10.49
C ILE A 32 5.06 1.88 -9.82
N GLY A 33 5.97 2.74 -10.29
CA GLY A 33 7.34 2.82 -9.79
C GLY A 33 7.52 3.59 -8.47
N GLY A 34 6.48 4.24 -7.96
CA GLY A 34 6.54 4.96 -6.67
C GLY A 34 6.77 4.02 -5.47
N CYS A 35 7.38 4.51 -4.39
CA CYS A 35 7.71 3.70 -3.20
C CYS A 35 6.49 2.96 -2.62
N GLY A 36 5.39 3.68 -2.39
CA GLY A 36 4.14 3.07 -1.92
C GLY A 36 3.43 2.24 -2.98
N MET A 37 3.33 2.74 -4.22
CA MET A 37 2.64 2.06 -5.32
C MET A 37 3.26 0.70 -5.64
N SER A 38 4.60 0.64 -5.71
CA SER A 38 5.32 -0.61 -5.95
C SER A 38 5.16 -1.61 -4.80
N GLY A 39 5.07 -1.13 -3.56
CA GLY A 39 4.76 -1.97 -2.40
C GLY A 39 3.38 -2.62 -2.50
N LEU A 40 2.34 -1.85 -2.84
CA LEU A 40 1.00 -2.39 -3.02
C LEU A 40 0.92 -3.34 -4.22
N ALA A 41 1.56 -2.99 -5.34
CA ALA A 41 1.64 -3.86 -6.51
C ALA A 41 2.31 -5.21 -6.19
N ALA A 42 3.38 -5.19 -5.40
CA ALA A 42 4.04 -6.39 -4.89
C ALA A 42 3.11 -7.26 -4.04
N ILE A 43 2.39 -6.66 -3.08
CA ILE A 43 1.43 -7.38 -2.23
C ILE A 43 0.33 -8.02 -3.06
N LEU A 44 -0.18 -7.32 -4.07
CA LEU A 44 -1.22 -7.86 -4.96
C LEU A 44 -0.70 -9.02 -5.82
N LEU A 45 0.51 -8.92 -6.38
CA LEU A 45 1.15 -10.02 -7.11
C LEU A 45 1.24 -11.29 -6.25
N ASP A 46 1.74 -11.16 -5.02
CA ASP A 46 1.89 -12.32 -4.12
C ASP A 46 0.55 -12.86 -3.64
N SER A 47 -0.48 -12.02 -3.62
CA SER A 47 -1.86 -12.42 -3.36
C SER A 47 -2.53 -13.07 -4.58
N GLY A 48 -1.83 -13.24 -5.69
CA GLY A 48 -2.30 -13.90 -6.91
C GLY A 48 -3.06 -13.00 -7.89
N ALA A 49 -2.96 -11.68 -7.77
CA ALA A 49 -3.48 -10.75 -8.77
C ALA A 49 -2.61 -10.73 -10.03
N ILE A 50 -3.20 -10.35 -11.16
CA ILE A 50 -2.47 -10.07 -12.40
C ILE A 50 -2.19 -8.57 -12.42
N VAL A 51 -0.93 -8.20 -12.20
CA VAL A 51 -0.56 -6.78 -12.09
C VAL A 51 0.05 -6.27 -13.38
N THR A 52 -0.47 -5.15 -13.84
CA THR A 52 0.11 -4.32 -14.90
C THR A 52 0.35 -2.91 -14.35
N GLY A 53 1.16 -2.12 -15.03
CA GLY A 53 1.23 -0.71 -14.70
C GLY A 53 2.06 0.09 -15.68
N SER A 54 2.07 1.39 -15.47
CA SER A 54 2.84 2.34 -16.26
C SER A 54 3.80 3.14 -15.38
N GLU A 55 5.00 3.37 -15.89
CA GLU A 55 5.99 4.25 -15.28
C GLU A 55 6.91 4.83 -16.37
N PRO A 56 6.83 6.15 -16.66
CA PRO A 56 7.65 6.79 -17.70
C PRO A 56 9.16 6.61 -17.50
N LYS A 57 9.61 6.55 -16.25
CA LYS A 57 11.03 6.44 -15.90
C LYS A 57 11.31 5.10 -15.21
N PRO A 58 11.89 4.12 -15.92
CA PRO A 58 12.31 2.87 -15.31
C PRO A 58 13.21 3.12 -14.10
N ASN A 59 12.93 2.41 -13.03
CA ASN A 59 13.60 2.53 -11.74
C ASN A 59 13.73 1.14 -11.08
N PRO A 60 14.53 0.99 -10.00
CA PRO A 60 14.72 -0.29 -9.33
C PRO A 60 13.41 -1.01 -8.98
N GLN A 61 12.37 -0.28 -8.58
CA GLN A 61 11.06 -0.81 -8.23
C GLN A 61 10.36 -1.44 -9.44
N THR A 62 10.32 -0.76 -10.58
CA THR A 62 9.74 -1.30 -11.83
C THR A 62 10.46 -2.54 -12.33
N PHE A 63 11.79 -2.62 -12.15
CA PHE A 63 12.57 -3.81 -12.49
C PHE A 63 12.26 -4.97 -11.54
N ALA A 64 12.14 -4.69 -10.23
CA ALA A 64 11.78 -5.70 -9.24
C ALA A 64 10.38 -6.28 -9.49
N LEU A 65 9.40 -5.43 -9.81
CA LEU A 65 8.04 -5.85 -10.14
C LEU A 65 7.99 -6.67 -11.45
N SER A 66 8.71 -6.25 -12.48
CA SER A 66 8.79 -7.00 -13.74
C SER A 66 9.37 -8.41 -13.51
N LYS A 67 10.41 -8.53 -12.68
CA LYS A 67 10.97 -9.85 -12.29
C LYS A 67 9.99 -10.72 -11.52
N ARG A 68 9.01 -10.12 -10.85
CA ARG A 68 7.93 -10.79 -10.11
C ARG A 68 6.70 -11.08 -10.98
N GLY A 69 6.77 -10.77 -12.28
CA GLY A 69 5.72 -11.09 -13.24
C GLY A 69 4.76 -9.94 -13.57
N ALA A 70 4.98 -8.73 -13.05
CA ALA A 70 4.22 -7.57 -13.51
C ALA A 70 4.56 -7.22 -14.96
N ASN A 71 3.57 -6.80 -15.74
CA ASN A 71 3.81 -6.18 -17.04
C ASN A 71 3.84 -4.64 -16.88
N VAL A 72 5.01 -4.04 -17.06
CA VAL A 72 5.22 -2.60 -16.86
C VAL A 72 5.48 -1.91 -18.20
N SER A 73 4.60 -0.99 -18.57
CA SER A 73 4.75 -0.10 -19.72
C SER A 73 5.55 1.15 -19.36
N ARG A 74 6.37 1.63 -20.30
CA ARG A 74 6.98 2.97 -20.21
C ARG A 74 6.08 4.05 -20.76
N ASP A 75 5.15 3.67 -21.62
CA ASP A 75 4.23 4.57 -22.28
C ASP A 75 2.94 4.65 -21.46
N GLN A 76 2.61 5.87 -21.00
CA GLN A 76 1.34 6.17 -20.31
C GLN A 76 0.23 6.44 -21.33
N MET A 77 0.14 5.59 -22.34
CA MET A 77 -0.80 5.73 -23.46
C MET A 77 -1.97 4.75 -23.37
N GLY A 78 -2.00 3.88 -22.36
CA GLY A 78 -3.11 2.96 -22.12
C GLY A 78 -3.04 1.66 -22.91
N GLU A 79 -1.88 1.32 -23.46
CA GLU A 79 -1.70 0.10 -24.26
C GLU A 79 -1.95 -1.19 -23.46
N LEU A 80 -1.75 -1.14 -22.14
CA LEU A 80 -2.02 -2.25 -21.23
C LEU A 80 -3.44 -2.22 -20.65
N LEU A 81 -4.24 -1.19 -20.96
CA LEU A 81 -5.63 -1.11 -20.55
C LEU A 81 -6.53 -1.83 -21.53
N SER A 82 -7.39 -2.69 -21.00
CA SER A 82 -8.44 -3.36 -21.75
C SER A 82 -9.70 -3.48 -20.88
N ARG A 83 -10.82 -3.87 -21.49
CA ARG A 83 -12.07 -4.13 -20.75
C ARG A 83 -11.98 -5.30 -19.77
N GLU A 84 -10.92 -6.09 -19.81
CA GLU A 84 -10.66 -7.17 -18.85
C GLU A 84 -10.01 -6.66 -17.56
N VAL A 85 -9.53 -5.42 -17.52
CA VAL A 85 -8.95 -4.83 -16.30
C VAL A 85 -10.07 -4.56 -15.30
N ASP A 86 -9.95 -5.14 -14.11
CA ASP A 86 -10.96 -5.03 -13.06
C ASP A 86 -10.80 -3.73 -12.26
N LEU A 87 -9.55 -3.27 -12.10
CA LEU A 87 -9.22 -2.14 -11.24
C LEU A 87 -8.05 -1.31 -11.80
N VAL A 88 -8.21 0.00 -11.80
CA VAL A 88 -7.14 0.96 -12.05
C VAL A 88 -6.82 1.75 -10.79
N VAL A 89 -5.54 1.80 -10.43
CA VAL A 89 -5.02 2.45 -9.23
C VAL A 89 -4.12 3.59 -9.64
N ARG A 90 -4.31 4.77 -9.05
CA ARG A 90 -3.47 5.95 -9.30
C ARG A 90 -3.01 6.61 -8.01
N THR A 91 -1.92 7.37 -8.07
CA THR A 91 -1.58 8.29 -6.98
C THR A 91 -2.45 9.54 -7.04
N ALA A 92 -2.50 10.31 -5.95
CA ALA A 92 -3.15 11.62 -5.92
C ALA A 92 -2.51 12.63 -6.90
N ALA A 93 -1.25 12.41 -7.29
CA ALA A 93 -0.53 13.28 -8.22
C ALA A 93 -0.89 13.04 -9.70
N VAL A 94 -1.56 11.94 -10.04
CA VAL A 94 -2.01 11.67 -11.41
C VAL A 94 -3.26 12.51 -11.69
N PRO A 95 -3.23 13.48 -12.63
CA PRO A 95 -4.38 14.34 -12.89
C PRO A 95 -5.51 13.61 -13.61
N ASP A 96 -6.72 14.13 -13.54
CA ASP A 96 -7.89 13.56 -14.24
C ASP A 96 -7.78 13.63 -15.78
N THR A 97 -6.85 14.44 -16.30
CA THR A 97 -6.53 14.54 -17.72
C THR A 97 -5.54 13.46 -18.19
N ASN A 98 -5.04 12.61 -17.29
CA ASN A 98 -4.15 11.51 -17.66
C ASN A 98 -4.85 10.54 -18.63
N ARG A 99 -4.15 10.17 -19.71
CA ARG A 99 -4.73 9.38 -20.81
C ARG A 99 -5.19 7.99 -20.38
N GLU A 100 -4.43 7.32 -19.52
CA GLU A 100 -4.78 6.00 -18.99
C GLU A 100 -6.00 6.10 -18.06
N PHE A 101 -6.06 7.13 -17.23
CA PHE A 101 -7.22 7.37 -16.38
C PHE A 101 -8.48 7.66 -17.20
N LEU A 102 -8.40 8.50 -18.23
CA LEU A 102 -9.52 8.78 -19.13
C LEU A 102 -9.96 7.52 -19.90
N ALA A 103 -9.02 6.71 -20.38
CA ALA A 103 -9.32 5.44 -21.04
C ALA A 103 -10.02 4.46 -20.09
N ALA A 104 -9.54 4.36 -18.85
CA ALA A 104 -10.16 3.52 -17.82
C ALA A 104 -11.61 3.94 -17.54
N LYS A 105 -11.87 5.25 -17.44
CA LYS A 105 -13.22 5.80 -17.31
C LYS A 105 -14.10 5.47 -18.52
N ALA A 106 -13.57 5.61 -19.73
CA ALA A 106 -14.29 5.31 -20.97
C ALA A 106 -14.65 3.81 -21.09
N PHE A 107 -13.81 2.92 -20.55
CA PHE A 107 -14.11 1.50 -20.47
C PHE A 107 -15.05 1.11 -19.32
N GLY A 108 -15.36 2.05 -18.41
CA GLY A 108 -16.18 1.79 -17.22
C GLY A 108 -15.46 1.00 -16.14
N ILE A 109 -14.12 1.01 -16.15
CA ILE A 109 -13.30 0.28 -15.18
C ILE A 109 -13.36 0.99 -13.82
N ARG A 110 -13.39 0.21 -12.73
CA ARG A 110 -13.30 0.76 -11.38
C ARG A 110 -11.96 1.47 -11.20
N THR A 111 -11.98 2.74 -10.81
CA THR A 111 -10.76 3.53 -10.56
C THR A 111 -10.70 3.96 -9.11
N ILE A 112 -9.59 3.72 -8.43
CA ILE A 112 -9.36 4.16 -7.04
C ILE A 112 -8.00 4.84 -6.88
N LYS A 113 -7.83 5.60 -5.80
CA LYS A 113 -6.55 6.19 -5.39
C LYS A 113 -5.72 5.18 -4.58
N TYR A 114 -4.43 5.46 -4.46
CA TYR A 114 -3.48 4.72 -3.61
C TYR A 114 -4.01 4.49 -2.19
N ALA A 115 -4.55 5.53 -1.54
CA ALA A 115 -5.03 5.45 -0.16
C ALA A 115 -6.22 4.48 0.00
N GLU A 116 -7.12 4.47 -0.99
CA GLU A 116 -8.26 3.54 -1.02
C GLU A 116 -7.77 2.10 -1.15
N LEU A 117 -6.81 1.83 -2.05
CA LEU A 117 -6.24 0.48 -2.18
C LEU A 117 -5.50 0.05 -0.90
N LEU A 118 -4.71 0.95 -0.32
CA LEU A 118 -3.99 0.70 0.93
C LEU A 118 -4.96 0.27 2.04
N GLY A 119 -6.07 0.97 2.17
CA GLY A 119 -7.14 0.64 3.12
C GLY A 119 -7.81 -0.70 2.82
N GLU A 120 -8.10 -0.98 1.55
CA GLU A 120 -8.68 -2.25 1.14
C GLU A 120 -7.78 -3.46 1.41
N ILE A 121 -6.46 -3.31 1.21
CA ILE A 121 -5.48 -4.34 1.56
C ILE A 121 -5.39 -4.49 3.09
N MET A 122 -5.38 -3.37 3.81
CA MET A 122 -5.32 -3.37 5.27
C MET A 122 -6.51 -4.08 5.92
N ALA A 123 -7.71 -3.95 5.33
CA ALA A 123 -8.92 -4.61 5.80
C ALA A 123 -8.85 -6.15 5.79
N GLU A 124 -7.98 -6.73 4.95
CA GLU A 124 -7.77 -8.19 4.85
C GLU A 124 -6.65 -8.70 5.76
N ARG A 125 -6.06 -7.85 6.59
CA ARG A 125 -4.85 -8.13 7.37
C ARG A 125 -4.99 -7.66 8.83
N PHE A 126 -4.03 -8.03 9.66
CA PHE A 126 -3.86 -7.38 10.95
C PHE A 126 -3.18 -6.03 10.73
N GLY A 127 -4.00 -5.02 10.39
CA GLY A 127 -3.54 -3.69 10.00
C GLY A 127 -3.03 -2.85 11.18
N VAL A 128 -1.84 -2.29 11.05
CA VAL A 128 -1.26 -1.26 11.92
C VAL A 128 -1.07 0.00 11.09
N ALA A 129 -1.83 1.05 11.42
CA ALA A 129 -1.73 2.36 10.75
C ALA A 129 -0.99 3.36 11.64
N VAL A 130 0.03 4.03 11.10
CA VAL A 130 0.80 5.05 11.81
C VAL A 130 0.55 6.43 11.18
N ALA A 131 -0.19 7.26 11.90
CA ALA A 131 -0.57 8.62 11.52
C ALA A 131 0.08 9.68 12.43
N GLY A 132 -0.16 10.94 12.09
CA GLY A 132 0.32 12.13 12.81
C GLY A 132 1.26 12.97 11.95
N THR A 133 1.44 14.24 12.26
CA THR A 133 2.18 15.18 11.39
C THR A 133 3.62 14.73 11.16
N HIS A 134 4.34 14.44 12.25
CA HIS A 134 5.75 14.03 12.21
C HIS A 134 5.97 12.61 12.72
N GLY A 135 7.06 11.97 12.30
CA GLY A 135 7.53 10.69 12.86
C GLY A 135 6.84 9.44 12.31
N LYS A 136 5.85 9.56 11.42
CA LYS A 136 5.15 8.43 10.78
C LYS A 136 6.12 7.39 10.22
N SER A 137 7.08 7.82 9.40
CA SER A 137 7.99 6.90 8.70
C SER A 137 8.95 6.20 9.63
N THR A 138 9.55 6.92 10.59
CA THR A 138 10.43 6.32 11.59
C THR A 138 9.68 5.31 12.45
N THR A 139 8.49 5.65 12.94
CA THR A 139 7.69 4.76 13.77
C THR A 139 7.22 3.52 12.98
N THR A 140 6.77 3.69 11.75
CA THR A 140 6.38 2.57 10.87
C THR A 140 7.55 1.63 10.63
N ALA A 141 8.73 2.18 10.30
CA ALA A 141 9.94 1.40 10.07
C ALA A 141 10.39 0.65 11.33
N MET A 142 10.33 1.29 12.51
CA MET A 142 10.67 0.66 13.78
C MET A 142 9.73 -0.50 14.13
N ILE A 143 8.42 -0.34 13.89
CA ILE A 143 7.44 -1.41 14.12
C ILE A 143 7.72 -2.58 13.18
N ALA A 144 7.87 -2.32 11.87
CA ALA A 144 8.18 -3.36 10.89
C ALA A 144 9.47 -4.10 11.24
N TYR A 145 10.53 -3.36 11.59
CA TYR A 145 11.81 -3.93 11.97
C TYR A 145 11.70 -4.80 13.22
N ALA A 146 11.03 -4.30 14.27
CA ALA A 146 10.83 -5.05 15.50
C ALA A 146 10.06 -6.36 15.26
N LEU A 147 8.99 -6.32 14.47
CA LEU A 147 8.24 -7.52 14.07
C LEU A 147 9.13 -8.54 13.36
N MET A 148 9.95 -8.08 12.40
CA MET A 148 10.92 -8.94 11.71
C MET A 148 11.95 -9.55 12.67
N GLN A 149 12.46 -8.77 13.63
CA GLN A 149 13.39 -9.28 14.65
C GLN A 149 12.74 -10.29 15.60
N CYS A 150 11.43 -10.23 15.77
CA CYS A 150 10.65 -11.21 16.52
C CYS A 150 10.29 -12.47 15.70
N GLY A 151 10.80 -12.61 14.47
CA GLY A 151 10.53 -13.75 13.61
C GLY A 151 9.22 -13.68 12.83
N VAL A 152 8.48 -12.57 12.93
CA VAL A 152 7.27 -12.33 12.13
C VAL A 152 7.68 -11.82 10.75
N ASP A 153 6.94 -12.20 9.70
CA ASP A 153 7.15 -11.71 8.34
C ASP A 153 6.04 -10.72 7.92
N PRO A 154 6.04 -9.46 8.40
CA PRO A 154 4.98 -8.51 8.11
C PRO A 154 5.07 -7.98 6.68
N SER A 155 3.93 -7.73 6.05
CA SER A 155 3.90 -6.78 4.93
C SER A 155 4.04 -5.35 5.48
N PHE A 156 4.73 -4.46 4.76
CA PHE A 156 4.77 -3.05 5.17
C PHE A 156 4.93 -2.08 4.00
N VAL A 157 4.48 -0.85 4.23
CA VAL A 157 4.71 0.29 3.33
C VAL A 157 5.14 1.52 4.14
N VAL A 158 6.36 1.96 3.88
CA VAL A 158 7.02 3.14 4.43
C VAL A 158 7.17 4.15 3.27
N GLY A 159 6.91 5.43 3.54
CA GLY A 159 7.01 6.58 2.64
C GLY A 159 8.45 6.94 2.24
N GLY A 160 9.42 6.05 2.47
CA GLY A 160 10.82 6.24 2.13
C GLY A 160 11.61 4.92 2.24
N THR A 161 12.83 4.92 1.72
CA THR A 161 13.71 3.74 1.76
C THR A 161 14.34 3.59 3.14
N VAL A 162 14.22 2.40 3.73
CA VAL A 162 14.84 2.04 5.01
C VAL A 162 15.87 0.94 4.78
N PRO A 163 17.19 1.23 4.81
CA PRO A 163 18.23 0.24 4.52
C PRO A 163 18.18 -1.02 5.38
N GLN A 164 17.83 -0.87 6.67
CA GLN A 164 17.71 -1.98 7.63
C GLN A 164 16.56 -2.94 7.29
N LEU A 165 15.58 -2.46 6.51
CA LEU A 165 14.45 -3.24 6.01
C LEU A 165 14.64 -3.66 4.54
N GLY A 166 15.78 -3.32 3.93
CA GLY A 166 16.05 -3.60 2.52
C GLY A 166 15.25 -2.76 1.52
N GLY A 167 14.50 -1.76 1.98
CA GLY A 167 13.61 -0.98 1.12
C GLY A 167 12.57 -0.15 1.89
N GLY A 168 11.66 0.47 1.15
CA GLY A 168 10.51 1.16 1.72
C GLY A 168 9.23 0.32 1.74
N SER A 169 9.26 -0.89 1.21
CA SER A 169 8.12 -1.80 1.26
C SER A 169 8.57 -3.25 1.21
N HIS A 170 7.74 -4.12 1.78
CA HIS A 170 7.91 -5.57 1.75
C HIS A 170 6.55 -6.25 1.67
N SER A 171 6.50 -7.35 0.93
CA SER A 171 5.33 -8.21 0.86
C SER A 171 5.67 -9.49 1.63
N GLY A 172 5.25 -9.51 2.89
CA GLY A 172 5.46 -10.61 3.81
C GLY A 172 4.32 -11.62 3.74
N THR A 173 4.63 -12.86 4.12
CA THR A 173 3.70 -13.99 4.22
C THR A 173 2.87 -13.99 5.50
N GLY A 174 3.29 -13.19 6.49
CA GLY A 174 2.60 -13.04 7.76
C GLY A 174 1.31 -12.22 7.66
N ALA A 175 0.54 -12.26 8.73
CA ALA A 175 -0.75 -11.60 8.85
C ALA A 175 -0.68 -10.07 8.98
N SER A 176 0.41 -9.58 9.55
CA SER A 176 0.57 -8.18 9.93
C SER A 176 0.80 -7.32 8.71
N PHE A 177 0.12 -6.19 8.65
CA PHE A 177 0.36 -5.16 7.65
C PHE A 177 0.61 -3.81 8.33
N VAL A 178 1.83 -3.28 8.22
CA VAL A 178 2.22 -2.00 8.85
C VAL A 178 2.34 -0.92 7.78
N ALA A 179 1.58 0.15 7.89
CA ALA A 179 1.60 1.21 6.90
C ALA A 179 1.61 2.60 7.53
N GLU A 180 2.34 3.51 6.88
CA GLU A 180 2.16 4.94 7.10
C GLU A 180 0.77 5.38 6.64
N ALA A 181 0.12 6.15 7.49
CA ALA A 181 -1.19 6.74 7.27
C ALA A 181 -1.02 8.25 7.20
N CYS A 182 -0.95 8.79 5.97
CA CYS A 182 -0.90 10.22 5.79
C CYS A 182 -2.30 10.84 5.85
N GLU A 183 -2.38 11.98 6.50
CA GLU A 183 -3.53 12.85 6.66
C GLU A 183 -3.91 13.59 5.37
N PHE A 184 -2.95 13.76 4.45
CA PHE A 184 -3.13 14.42 3.16
C PHE A 184 -4.22 13.74 2.31
N ASP A 185 -5.06 14.55 1.64
CA ASP A 185 -6.18 14.10 0.78
C ASP A 185 -7.17 13.16 1.50
N ARG A 186 -7.36 13.32 2.82
CA ARG A 186 -8.27 12.51 3.65
C ARG A 186 -7.95 11.00 3.60
N SER A 187 -6.73 10.65 3.20
CA SER A 187 -6.27 9.27 2.98
C SER A 187 -6.44 8.39 4.22
N PHE A 188 -6.34 8.99 5.41
CA PHE A 188 -6.56 8.33 6.69
C PHE A 188 -7.93 7.64 6.81
N HIS A 189 -9.01 8.26 6.33
CA HIS A 189 -10.37 7.71 6.48
C HIS A 189 -10.64 6.47 5.63
N HIS A 190 -9.76 6.15 4.68
CA HIS A 190 -9.87 4.94 3.88
C HIS A 190 -9.28 3.71 4.58
N LEU A 191 -8.51 3.90 5.65
CA LEU A 191 -7.83 2.80 6.33
C LEU A 191 -8.77 2.04 7.27
N ALA A 192 -8.54 0.74 7.39
CA ALA A 192 -9.26 -0.15 8.31
C ALA A 192 -8.30 -0.82 9.31
N PRO A 193 -7.59 -0.06 10.16
CA PRO A 193 -6.61 -0.62 11.07
C PRO A 193 -7.24 -1.41 12.21
N ARG A 194 -6.51 -2.42 12.69
CA ARG A 194 -6.74 -3.04 14.00
C ARG A 194 -6.02 -2.28 15.11
N VAL A 195 -4.90 -1.66 14.78
CA VAL A 195 -4.15 -0.76 15.67
C VAL A 195 -3.90 0.54 14.91
N ALA A 196 -4.36 1.66 15.46
CA ALA A 196 -4.06 2.99 14.96
C ALA A 196 -3.14 3.70 15.95
N ILE A 197 -2.07 4.31 15.44
CA ILE A 197 -1.10 5.08 16.21
C ILE A 197 -1.15 6.51 15.68
N ILE A 198 -1.27 7.49 16.57
CA ILE A 198 -1.17 8.91 16.25
C ILE A 198 0.06 9.43 16.99
N THR A 199 1.11 9.80 16.25
CA THR A 199 2.38 10.25 16.84
C THR A 199 2.28 11.65 17.44
N ASN A 200 1.59 12.56 16.75
CA ASN A 200 1.31 13.95 17.14
C ASN A 200 0.21 14.51 16.23
N ILE A 201 -0.38 15.63 16.66
CA ILE A 201 -1.36 16.40 15.90
C ILE A 201 -0.91 17.85 15.94
N GLU A 202 -0.57 18.41 14.78
CA GLU A 202 -0.19 19.81 14.60
C GLU A 202 -1.04 20.46 13.50
N GLU A 203 -1.09 21.79 13.47
CA GLU A 203 -1.67 22.55 12.35
C GLU A 203 -0.72 22.50 11.14
N ASP A 204 -0.76 21.38 10.43
CA ASP A 204 -0.08 21.15 9.16
C ASP A 204 -1.12 20.71 8.11
N HIS A 205 -0.76 20.75 6.83
CA HIS A 205 -1.69 20.45 5.73
C HIS A 205 -2.97 21.31 5.73
N LEU A 206 -2.82 22.63 5.94
CA LEU A 206 -3.93 23.60 5.93
C LEU A 206 -4.68 23.71 4.58
N ASP A 207 -4.09 23.14 3.53
CA ASP A 207 -4.72 22.94 2.22
C ASP A 207 -5.75 21.80 2.22
N CYS A 208 -5.69 20.88 3.18
CA CYS A 208 -6.62 19.76 3.38
C CYS A 208 -7.58 19.97 4.56
N TYR A 209 -7.10 20.56 5.67
CA TYR A 209 -7.89 20.81 6.88
C TYR A 209 -7.77 22.28 7.26
N LYS A 210 -8.88 23.03 7.26
CA LYS A 210 -8.81 24.50 7.42
C LYS A 210 -8.31 24.96 8.79
N ASN A 211 -8.45 24.12 9.81
CA ASN A 211 -8.01 24.35 11.18
C ASN A 211 -8.02 23.04 11.98
N ILE A 212 -7.49 23.06 13.21
CA ILE A 212 -7.45 21.89 14.11
C ILE A 212 -8.83 21.27 14.38
N GLY A 213 -9.91 22.06 14.31
CA GLY A 213 -11.27 21.57 14.50
C GLY A 213 -11.71 20.59 13.41
N GLU A 214 -11.25 20.78 12.17
CA GLU A 214 -11.52 19.83 11.06
C GLU A 214 -10.63 18.58 11.10
N ILE A 215 -9.59 18.53 11.95
CA ILE A 215 -8.71 17.37 12.12
C ILE A 215 -9.31 16.34 13.10
N VAL A 216 -10.23 16.77 13.98
CA VAL A 216 -10.77 15.96 15.08
C VAL A 216 -12.12 15.28 14.74
N GLU A 217 -12.80 15.71 13.66
CA GLU A 217 -14.03 15.06 13.13
C GLU A 217 -13.72 13.86 12.22
#